data_AF-A0A0F9F0E2-F1
#
_entry.id   AF-A0A0F9F0E2-F1
#
_cell.length_a   1.000
_cell.length_b   1.000
_cell.length_c   1.000
_cell.angle_alpha   90.00
_cell.angle_beta   90.00
_cell.angle_gamma   90.00
#
_symmetry.space_group_name_H-M   'P 1'
#
loop_
_entity.id
_entity.type
_entity.pdbx_description
1 polymer ?
#
loop_
_entity_poly.entity_id
_entity_poly.type
_entity_poly.pdbx_seq_one_letter_code
_entity_poly.pdbx_strand_id
1 'polypeptide(L)'
;KGLSVAAQGVRRGGAVILAAECADGLGLIHFQELLQARSNPERLLEMIQDRRFRHHDQWGVQVGAMAMGKVESYLYSGMKPALVRKAHMIPCKDVSKTVNDLRKRYRNDNGGRQPSVLVLPYGQLTVPRVTNG
;
A
#
# COMPACT_ATOMS: atom_id res chain seq x y z
N LYS A 1 -8.08 -2.69 1.38
CA LYS A 1 -8.25 -4.15 1.23
C LYS A 1 -7.31 -4.74 0.17
N GLY A 2 -7.40 -4.37 -1.12
CA GLY A 2 -6.52 -4.92 -2.16
C GLY A 2 -5.00 -4.83 -1.86
N LEU A 3 -4.57 -3.78 -1.15
CA LEU A 3 -3.17 -3.63 -0.72
C LEU A 3 -2.65 -4.80 0.13
N SER A 4 -3.41 -5.23 1.14
CA SER A 4 -2.96 -6.29 2.05
C SER A 4 -2.91 -7.65 1.37
N VAL A 5 -3.71 -7.85 0.32
CA VAL A 5 -3.63 -9.03 -0.55
C VAL A 5 -2.37 -8.95 -1.42
N ALA A 6 -2.21 -7.87 -2.18
CA ALA A 6 -1.09 -7.70 -3.10
C ALA A 6 0.26 -7.78 -2.37
N ALA A 7 0.35 -7.19 -1.18
CA ALA A 7 1.55 -7.23 -0.36
C ALA A 7 1.98 -8.66 0.02
N GLN A 8 1.09 -9.66 0.04
CA GLN A 8 1.48 -11.05 0.30
C GLN A 8 2.29 -11.66 -0.86
N GLY A 9 1.99 -11.28 -2.10
CA GLY A 9 2.69 -11.74 -3.30
C GLY A 9 3.96 -10.95 -3.65
N VAL A 10 4.30 -9.91 -2.87
CA VAL A 10 5.44 -9.02 -3.13
C VAL A 10 6.52 -9.20 -2.07
N ARG A 11 7.79 -9.21 -2.49
CA ARG A 11 8.95 -9.24 -1.59
C ARG A 11 9.02 -7.98 -0.70
N ARG A 12 9.61 -8.09 0.49
CA ARG A 12 9.85 -6.90 1.34
C ARG A 12 10.70 -5.88 0.56
N GLY A 13 10.33 -4.59 0.63
CA GLY A 13 10.97 -3.52 -0.16
C GLY A 13 10.56 -3.50 -1.63
N GLY A 14 9.60 -4.34 -2.05
CA GLY A 14 8.94 -4.21 -3.34
C GLY A 14 7.90 -3.09 -3.37
N ALA A 15 7.21 -2.94 -4.50
CA ALA A 15 6.18 -1.93 -4.68
C ALA A 15 4.85 -2.56 -5.09
N VAL A 16 3.75 -1.94 -4.67
CA VAL A 16 2.38 -2.25 -5.10
C VAL A 16 1.77 -1.00 -5.68
N ILE A 17 1.16 -1.10 -6.86
CA ILE A 17 0.35 -0.03 -7.45
C ILE A 17 -1.11 -0.46 -7.38
N LEU A 18 -1.91 0.32 -6.66
CA LEU A 18 -3.36 0.16 -6.60
C LEU A 18 -4.01 1.08 -7.62
N ALA A 19 -4.95 0.54 -8.40
CA ALA A 19 -5.86 1.34 -9.21
C ALA A 19 -7.24 1.29 -8.57
N ALA A 20 -7.66 2.40 -7.96
CA ALA A 20 -8.96 2.55 -7.32
C ALA A 20 -9.38 4.01 -7.37
N GLU A 21 -10.60 4.30 -7.84
CA GLU A 21 -11.06 5.68 -8.04
C GLU A 21 -11.08 6.49 -6.73
N CYS A 22 -11.53 5.87 -5.63
CA CYS A 22 -11.66 6.49 -4.31
C CYS A 22 -12.46 7.81 -4.35
N ALA A 23 -13.63 7.81 -4.99
CA ALA A 23 -14.50 8.98 -5.14
C ALA A 23 -14.87 9.64 -3.79
N ASP A 24 -15.10 8.83 -2.75
CA ASP A 24 -15.41 9.31 -1.39
C ASP A 24 -14.17 9.64 -0.54
N GLY A 25 -12.98 9.71 -1.16
CA GLY A 25 -11.72 10.00 -0.47
C GLY A 25 -11.26 8.84 0.43
N LEU A 26 -10.88 9.15 1.67
CA LEU A 26 -10.29 8.18 2.60
C LEU A 26 -11.33 7.33 3.35
N GLY A 27 -12.62 7.55 3.12
CA GLY A 27 -13.71 6.83 3.79
C GLY A 27 -14.18 7.50 5.08
N LEU A 28 -14.60 6.70 6.08
CA LEU A 28 -15.21 7.20 7.31
C LEU A 28 -14.27 8.05 8.15
N ILE A 29 -14.79 9.11 8.79
CA ILE A 29 -14.00 10.10 9.55
C ILE A 29 -13.07 9.44 10.58
N HIS A 30 -13.59 8.50 11.40
CA HIS A 30 -12.80 7.80 12.41
C HIS A 30 -11.65 6.96 11.84
N PHE A 31 -11.85 6.35 10.67
CA PHE A 31 -10.78 5.67 9.95
C PHE A 31 -9.72 6.68 9.46
N GLN A 32 -10.15 7.84 8.95
CA GLN A 32 -9.24 8.89 8.50
C GLN A 32 -8.41 9.47 9.65
N GLU A 33 -9.03 9.72 10.81
CA GLU A 33 -8.39 10.21 12.02
C GLU A 33 -7.31 9.24 12.48
N LEU A 34 -7.66 7.95 12.56
CA LEU A 34 -6.71 6.93 12.98
C LEU A 34 -5.55 6.76 11.98
N LEU A 35 -5.86 6.75 10.68
CA LEU A 35 -4.84 6.66 9.62
C LEU A 35 -3.88 7.86 9.64
N GLN A 36 -4.35 9.05 10.02
CA GLN A 36 -3.55 10.28 10.07
C GLN A 36 -2.93 10.57 11.44
N ALA A 37 -3.21 9.75 12.47
CA ALA A 37 -2.75 9.97 13.84
C ALA A 37 -1.23 9.95 14.00
N ARG A 38 -0.51 9.37 13.04
CA ARG A 38 0.95 9.31 13.00
C ARG A 38 1.46 9.61 11.58
N SER A 39 2.71 10.01 11.50
CA SER A 39 3.34 10.48 10.26
C SER A 39 3.78 9.37 9.31
N ASN A 40 3.81 8.10 9.75
CA ASN A 40 4.14 6.96 8.92
C ASN A 40 3.51 5.65 9.44
N PRO A 41 3.44 4.59 8.60
CA PRO A 41 2.87 3.29 8.97
C PRO A 41 3.55 2.63 10.18
N GLU A 42 4.86 2.76 10.35
CA GLU A 42 5.59 2.16 11.46
C GLU A 42 5.15 2.74 12.81
N ARG A 43 5.05 4.07 12.89
CA ARG A 43 4.56 4.77 14.08
C ARG A 43 3.08 4.49 14.34
N LEU A 44 2.26 4.28 13.31
CA LEU A 44 0.88 3.81 13.47
C LEU A 44 0.85 2.43 14.13
N LEU A 45 1.69 1.50 13.68
CA LEU A 45 1.77 0.16 14.25
C LEU A 45 2.25 0.17 15.70
N GLU A 46 3.27 0.98 16.03
CA GLU A 46 3.74 1.18 17.41
C GLU A 46 2.58 1.64 18.32
N MET A 47 1.81 2.65 17.88
CA MET A 47 0.66 3.16 18.63
C MET A 47 -0.45 2.11 18.79
N ILE A 48 -0.75 1.38 17.72
CA ILE A 48 -1.80 0.35 17.69
C ILE A 48 -1.44 -0.87 18.56
N GLN A 49 -0.15 -1.17 18.72
CA GLN A 49 0.35 -2.27 19.55
C GLN A 49 0.40 -1.95 21.04
N ASP A 50 0.29 -0.66 21.43
CA ASP A 50 0.17 -0.28 22.84
C ASP A 50 -1.15 -0.82 23.42
N ARG A 51 -1.07 -1.63 24.48
CA ARG A 51 -2.23 -2.24 25.15
C ARG A 51 -3.21 -1.22 25.72
N ARG A 52 -2.78 0.03 25.92
CA ARG A 52 -3.62 1.14 26.41
C ARG A 52 -4.43 1.78 25.28
N PHE A 53 -4.01 1.61 24.03
CA PHE A 53 -4.72 2.12 22.88
C PHE A 53 -5.90 1.21 22.51
N ARG A 54 -7.09 1.80 22.36
CA ARG A 54 -8.30 1.11 21.89
C ARG A 54 -9.07 2.01 20.96
N HIS A 55 -9.39 1.51 19.78
CA HIS A 55 -10.22 2.22 18.81
C HIS A 55 -11.04 1.22 17.99
N HIS A 56 -12.30 1.55 17.69
CA HIS A 56 -13.20 0.64 16.97
C HIS A 56 -12.65 0.23 15.58
N ASP A 57 -12.07 1.19 14.85
CA ASP A 57 -11.53 0.96 13.50
C ASP A 57 -10.07 0.48 13.45
N GLN A 58 -9.51 0.06 14.59
CA GLN A 58 -8.09 -0.30 14.73
C GLN A 58 -7.64 -1.37 13.74
N TRP A 59 -8.44 -2.42 13.56
CA TRP A 59 -8.04 -3.57 12.74
C TRP A 59 -7.77 -3.17 11.27
N GLY A 60 -8.62 -2.32 10.69
CA GLY A 60 -8.46 -1.89 9.30
C GLY A 60 -7.18 -1.11 9.06
N VAL A 61 -6.86 -0.16 9.95
CA VAL A 61 -5.63 0.64 9.88
C VAL A 61 -4.41 -0.23 10.16
N GLN A 62 -4.48 -1.18 11.11
CA GLN A 62 -3.39 -2.10 11.41
C GLN A 62 -3.01 -2.95 10.20
N VAL A 63 -3.99 -3.58 9.55
CA VAL A 63 -3.76 -4.42 8.36
C VAL A 63 -3.18 -3.59 7.21
N GLY A 64 -3.69 -2.39 6.99
CA GLY A 64 -3.14 -1.45 6.01
C GLY A 64 -1.69 -1.06 6.32
N ALA A 65 -1.41 -0.66 7.56
CA ALA A 65 -0.10 -0.20 7.98
C ALA A 65 0.97 -1.32 7.91
N MET A 66 0.61 -2.56 8.26
CA MET A 66 1.52 -3.72 8.07
C MET A 66 1.88 -3.92 6.60
N ALA A 67 0.93 -3.75 5.68
CA ALA A 67 1.20 -3.84 4.25
C ALA A 67 2.08 -2.68 3.78
N MET A 68 1.76 -1.44 4.17
CA MET A 68 2.52 -0.24 3.80
C MET A 68 3.96 -0.25 4.34
N GLY A 69 4.20 -0.81 5.53
CA GLY A 69 5.55 -1.01 6.06
C GLY A 69 6.33 -2.15 5.40
N LYS A 70 5.68 -3.00 4.60
CA LYS A 70 6.33 -4.06 3.81
C LYS A 70 6.70 -3.60 2.40
N VAL A 71 5.84 -2.79 1.78
CA VAL A 71 5.95 -2.41 0.36
C VAL A 71 5.68 -0.93 0.15
N GLU A 72 6.40 -0.31 -0.80
CA GLU A 72 6.04 1.02 -1.29
C GLU A 72 4.66 0.96 -1.94
N SER A 73 3.73 1.76 -1.43
CA SER A 73 2.33 1.69 -1.79
C SER A 73 1.96 2.89 -2.67
N TYR A 74 1.69 2.64 -3.94
CA TYR A 74 1.26 3.65 -4.91
C TYR A 74 -0.26 3.57 -5.10
N LEU A 75 -0.90 4.72 -5.28
CA LEU A 75 -2.34 4.80 -5.55
C LEU A 75 -2.61 5.65 -6.79
N TYR A 76 -3.15 5.00 -7.82
CA TYR A 76 -3.81 5.63 -8.95
C TYR A 76 -5.30 5.79 -8.62
N SER A 77 -5.75 7.03 -8.48
CA SER A 77 -7.10 7.39 -8.04
C SER A 77 -7.50 8.79 -8.52
N GLY A 78 -8.77 9.15 -8.35
CA GLY A 78 -9.28 10.51 -8.52
C GLY A 78 -8.96 11.43 -7.33
N MET A 79 -8.39 10.92 -6.24
CA MET A 79 -8.10 11.72 -5.05
C MET A 79 -6.98 12.73 -5.29
N LYS A 80 -7.08 13.87 -4.60
CA LYS A 80 -6.01 14.88 -4.57
C LYS A 80 -4.71 14.26 -4.05
N PRO A 81 -3.53 14.53 -4.65
CA PRO A 81 -2.25 13.97 -4.21
C PRO A 81 -1.92 14.19 -2.74
N ALA A 82 -2.34 15.31 -2.15
CA ALA A 82 -2.15 15.59 -0.73
C ALA A 82 -2.92 14.61 0.16
N LEU A 83 -4.12 14.19 -0.26
CA LEU A 83 -4.95 13.24 0.49
C LEU A 83 -4.41 11.81 0.36
N VAL A 84 -3.89 11.45 -0.81
CA VAL A 84 -3.18 10.17 -0.99
C VAL A 84 -1.95 10.07 -0.07
N ARG A 85 -1.17 11.16 0.05
CA ARG A 85 -0.03 11.21 0.99
C ARG A 85 -0.45 11.11 2.45
N LYS A 86 -1.58 11.72 2.84
CA LYS A 86 -2.18 11.55 4.17
C LYS A 86 -2.59 10.10 4.47
N ALA A 87 -2.75 9.28 3.43
CA ALA A 87 -3.00 7.85 3.54
C ALA A 87 -1.73 7.00 3.62
N HIS A 88 -0.55 7.62 3.74
CA HIS A 88 0.77 6.97 3.68
C HIS A 88 1.07 6.29 2.34
N MET A 89 0.47 6.80 1.25
CA MET A 89 0.67 6.28 -0.11
C MET A 89 1.30 7.32 -1.04
N ILE A 90 1.91 6.82 -2.12
CA ILE A 90 2.53 7.62 -3.17
C ILE A 90 1.50 7.85 -4.29
N PRO A 91 1.17 9.11 -4.63
CA PRO A 91 0.26 9.40 -5.74
C PRO A 91 0.82 8.86 -7.07
N CYS A 92 0.02 8.07 -7.79
CA CYS A 92 0.32 7.59 -9.14
C CYS A 92 -0.64 8.25 -10.12
N LYS A 93 -0.12 8.91 -11.16
CA LYS A 93 -0.94 9.54 -12.22
C LYS A 93 -0.98 8.72 -13.51
N ASP A 94 -0.06 7.79 -13.68
CA ASP A 94 0.06 6.95 -14.87
C ASP A 94 0.65 5.62 -14.44
N VAL A 95 -0.18 4.58 -14.44
CA VAL A 95 0.21 3.23 -14.01
C VAL A 95 1.33 2.68 -14.90
N SER A 96 1.22 2.84 -16.22
CA SER A 96 2.21 2.33 -17.18
C SER A 96 3.57 2.98 -16.98
N LYS A 97 3.58 4.30 -16.81
CA LYS A 97 4.82 5.04 -16.50
C LYS A 97 5.41 4.60 -15.18
N THR A 98 4.61 4.51 -14.12
CA THR A 98 5.09 4.09 -12.79
C THR A 98 5.63 2.66 -12.80
N VAL A 99 4.98 1.72 -13.49
CA VAL A 99 5.51 0.36 -13.68
C VAL A 99 6.87 0.39 -14.39
N ASN A 100 7.00 1.15 -15.48
CA ASN A 100 8.25 1.24 -16.23
C ASN A 100 9.39 1.86 -15.41
N ASP A 101 9.12 2.90 -14.64
CA ASP A 101 10.10 3.56 -13.77
C ASP A 101 10.55 2.61 -12.65
N LEU A 102 9.62 1.90 -12.00
CA LEU A 102 9.94 0.88 -10.99
C LEU A 102 10.76 -0.27 -11.58
N ARG A 103 10.44 -0.72 -12.79
CA ARG A 103 11.22 -1.77 -13.48
C ARG A 103 12.64 -1.33 -13.75
N LYS A 104 12.85 -0.07 -14.17
CA LYS A 104 14.19 0.50 -14.36
C LYS A 104 14.94 0.57 -13.03
N ARG A 105 14.32 1.12 -11.98
CA ARG A 105 14.93 1.25 -10.65
C ARG A 105 15.35 -0.12 -10.10
N TYR A 106 14.43 -1.08 -10.03
CA TYR A 106 14.76 -2.41 -9.51
C TYR A 106 15.78 -3.17 -10.35
N ARG A 107 15.80 -2.98 -11.68
CA ARG A 107 16.85 -3.57 -12.52
C ARG A 107 18.22 -3.00 -12.17
N ASN A 108 18.32 -1.69 -11.96
CA ASN A 108 19.57 -1.05 -11.55
C ASN A 108 20.01 -1.54 -10.17
N ASP A 109 19.08 -1.62 -9.22
CA ASP A 109 19.36 -2.04 -7.83
C ASP A 109 19.71 -3.53 -7.71
N ASN A 110 19.28 -4.37 -8.65
CA ASN A 110 19.46 -5.83 -8.61
C ASN A 110 20.43 -6.32 -9.72
N GLY A 111 21.46 -5.54 -10.05
CA GLY A 111 22.56 -5.99 -10.92
C GLY A 111 22.13 -6.35 -12.35
N GLY A 112 21.12 -5.66 -12.89
CA GLY A 112 20.62 -5.90 -14.25
C GLY A 112 19.50 -6.94 -14.36
N ARG A 113 19.14 -7.65 -13.27
CA ARG A 113 18.05 -8.64 -13.31
C ARG A 113 16.69 -7.97 -13.48
N GLN A 114 15.88 -8.47 -14.41
CA GLN A 114 14.52 -7.98 -14.60
C GLN A 114 13.62 -8.36 -13.42
N PRO A 115 12.87 -7.41 -12.83
CA PRO A 115 11.91 -7.73 -11.78
C PRO A 115 10.67 -8.42 -12.35
N SER A 116 10.13 -9.36 -11.59
CA SER A 116 8.83 -9.98 -11.89
C SER A 116 7.69 -9.00 -11.58
N VAL A 117 6.63 -9.05 -12.39
CA VAL A 117 5.42 -8.25 -12.21
C VAL A 117 4.23 -9.19 -12.00
N LEU A 118 3.49 -8.97 -10.92
CA LEU A 118 2.23 -9.65 -10.64
C LEU A 118 1.07 -8.69 -10.92
N VAL A 119 0.08 -9.14 -11.68
CA VAL A 119 -1.13 -8.36 -11.99
C VAL A 119 -2.32 -9.04 -11.31
N LEU A 120 -3.10 -8.27 -10.56
CA LEU A 120 -4.29 -8.73 -9.83
C LEU A 120 -5.53 -7.90 -10.25
N PRO A 121 -6.27 -8.29 -11.31
CA PRO A 121 -7.42 -7.53 -11.83
C PRO A 121 -8.54 -7.31 -10.80
N TYR A 122 -8.64 -8.17 -9.78
CA TYR A 122 -9.58 -8.03 -8.67
C TYR A 122 -8.86 -8.25 -7.34
N GLY A 123 -7.95 -7.36 -6.99
CA GLY A 123 -7.03 -7.53 -5.86
C GLY A 123 -7.69 -7.87 -4.51
N GLN A 124 -8.95 -7.49 -4.27
CA GLN A 124 -9.69 -7.88 -3.06
C GLN A 124 -10.33 -9.28 -3.10
N LEU A 125 -10.44 -9.91 -4.28
CA LEU A 125 -11.08 -11.20 -4.51
C LEU A 125 -10.09 -12.31 -4.90
N THR A 126 -8.79 -12.04 -4.85
CA THR A 126 -7.73 -13.01 -5.22
C THR A 126 -6.83 -13.26 -4.02
N VAL A 127 -6.17 -14.42 -3.97
CA VAL A 127 -5.12 -14.73 -2.99
C VAL A 127 -3.86 -15.13 -3.75
N PRO A 128 -2.81 -14.28 -3.79
CA PRO A 128 -1.58 -14.63 -4.49
C PRO A 128 -0.84 -15.73 -3.71
N ARG A 129 -0.39 -16.76 -4.42
CA ARG A 129 0.42 -17.83 -3.85
C ARG A 129 1.86 -17.70 -4.37
N VAL A 130 2.81 -17.60 -3.45
CA VAL A 130 4.23 -17.67 -3.79
C VAL A 130 4.65 -19.14 -3.69
N THR A 131 5.02 -19.75 -4.82
CA THR A 131 5.68 -21.04 -4.85
C THR A 131 7.18 -20.81 -4.82
N ASN A 132 7.89 -21.40 -3.87
CA ASN A 132 9.35 -21.44 -3.93
C ASN A 132 9.74 -22.17 -5.24
N GLY A 133 10.47 -21.47 -6.09
CA GLY A 133 11.20 -22.07 -7.22
C GLY A 133 12.60 -22.45 -6.79
#